data_AF-A0A1L7X244-F1
#
_entry.id   AF-A0A1L7X244-F1
#
_cell.length_a   1.000
_cell.length_b   1.000
_cell.length_c   1.000
_cell.angle_alpha   90.00
_cell.angle_beta   90.00
_cell.angle_gamma   90.00
#
_symmetry.space_group_name_H-M   'P 1'
#
loop_
_entity.id
_entity.type
_entity.pdbx_description
1 polymer ?
#
loop_
_entity_poly.entity_id
_entity_poly.type
_entity_poly.pdbx_seq_one_letter_code
_entity_poly.pdbx_strand_id
1 'polypeptide(L)'
;MSHTVIDSHIELDSSWVTVMCRATRFHITVSHRDIRRSRFVTEYSEMVAKAMDDDDEEDHDVLCEWIVDPCLPYFRESTLNVPKEITFEDFYYPPTHHLKLLVSGSSLCPKATRDRGTMNAFRLMIPSGDLPPFSEVPRSKASDLRIISDTKWDDYKSEIPQKAIISDGTSRFFKPADDKKQLLREVDMHLRIRHAGLQDKIKVANLHSIVVSDDAKMTIGLLFDLIPSTGDSLYSHKNSASAAEHHARWKQQVTATVKQLHSHDLVWGDVHPGNIVIDTSLNAWVVDFGGGFIVEFVPRKKAGTKDGDWQGVGKIFDEWMFEKHAFLVPKERGCPL
;
A
#
# COMPACT_ATOMS: atom_id res chain seq x y z
N MET A 1 9.73 -12.36 13.20
CA MET A 1 8.88 -13.14 12.25
C MET A 1 8.11 -12.10 11.50
N SER A 2 8.25 -12.03 10.18
CA SER A 2 7.61 -10.94 9.44
C SER A 2 6.09 -11.09 9.51
N HIS A 3 5.43 -9.95 9.65
CA HIS A 3 3.99 -9.79 9.72
C HIS A 3 3.67 -8.34 9.33
N THR A 4 2.42 -8.08 8.98
CA THR A 4 1.96 -6.73 8.62
C THR A 4 0.67 -6.43 9.36
N VAL A 5 0.62 -5.28 10.03
CA VAL A 5 -0.62 -4.75 10.62
C VAL A 5 -1.51 -4.26 9.48
N ILE A 6 -2.73 -4.79 9.42
CA ILE A 6 -3.72 -4.47 8.37
C ILE A 6 -4.77 -3.49 8.87
N ASP A 7 -5.14 -3.61 10.14
CA ASP A 7 -6.13 -2.76 10.77
C ASP A 7 -5.92 -2.78 12.29
N SER A 8 -6.29 -1.70 12.95
CA SER A 8 -6.19 -1.57 14.40
C SER A 8 -7.28 -0.65 14.91
N HIS A 9 -7.57 -0.80 16.20
CA HIS A 9 -8.41 0.11 16.95
C HIS A 9 -7.86 0.21 18.36
N ILE A 10 -7.57 1.44 18.78
CA ILE A 10 -6.90 1.72 20.03
C ILE A 10 -7.85 2.48 20.95
N GLU A 11 -8.23 1.83 22.05
CA GLU A 11 -9.03 2.43 23.13
C GLU A 11 -8.60 1.86 24.48
N LEU A 12 -8.72 2.68 25.53
CA LEU A 12 -8.27 2.30 26.87
C LEU A 12 -9.02 1.08 27.41
N ASP A 13 -10.33 0.97 27.19
CA ASP A 13 -11.10 -0.17 27.70
C ASP A 13 -10.77 -1.48 26.97
N SER A 14 -10.57 -1.39 25.65
CA SER A 14 -10.22 -2.52 24.79
C SER A 14 -9.62 -2.04 23.47
N SER A 15 -8.44 -2.56 23.14
CA SER A 15 -7.82 -2.39 21.84
C SER A 15 -7.81 -3.71 21.07
N TRP A 16 -7.70 -3.61 19.75
CA TRP A 16 -7.47 -4.77 18.89
C TRP A 16 -6.55 -4.44 17.72
N VAL A 17 -5.85 -5.46 17.25
CA VAL A 17 -4.95 -5.39 16.09
C VAL A 17 -5.22 -6.59 15.20
N THR A 18 -5.36 -6.35 13.90
CA THR A 18 -5.49 -7.38 12.88
C THR A 18 -4.20 -7.43 12.08
N VAL A 19 -3.55 -8.58 12.06
CA VAL A 19 -2.29 -8.77 11.34
C VAL A 19 -2.38 -9.89 10.32
N MET A 20 -1.66 -9.73 9.22
CA MET A 20 -1.37 -10.79 8.26
C MET A 20 0.02 -11.34 8.53
N CYS A 21 0.11 -12.66 8.64
CA CYS A 21 1.37 -13.36 8.77
C CYS A 21 1.29 -14.68 8.03
N ARG A 22 2.13 -14.87 7.01
CA ARG A 22 2.19 -16.10 6.20
C ARG A 22 0.80 -16.54 5.67
N ALA A 23 0.11 -15.65 4.97
CA ALA A 23 -1.21 -15.88 4.37
C ALA A 23 -2.27 -16.35 5.38
N THR A 24 -2.09 -15.98 6.64
CA THR A 24 -3.00 -16.27 7.75
C THR A 24 -3.27 -14.98 8.49
N ARG A 25 -4.54 -14.74 8.83
CA ARG A 25 -4.96 -13.53 9.54
C ARG A 25 -5.10 -13.82 11.03
N PHE A 26 -4.60 -12.92 11.86
CA PHE A 26 -4.76 -12.98 13.31
C PHE A 26 -5.43 -11.69 13.79
N HIS A 27 -6.57 -11.83 14.45
CA HIS A 27 -7.26 -10.72 15.11
C HIS A 27 -7.03 -10.85 16.61
N ILE A 28 -6.23 -9.93 17.16
CA ILE A 28 -5.72 -9.98 18.53
C ILE A 28 -6.45 -8.91 19.33
N THR A 29 -6.98 -9.29 20.48
CA THR A 29 -7.70 -8.39 21.39
C THR A 29 -7.00 -8.32 22.73
N VAL A 30 -6.90 -7.11 23.27
CA VAL A 30 -6.48 -6.85 24.65
C VAL A 30 -7.54 -5.98 25.31
N SER A 31 -7.90 -6.32 26.54
CA SER A 31 -8.80 -5.49 27.33
C SER A 31 -8.18 -5.17 28.67
N HIS A 32 -8.32 -3.92 29.07
CA HIS A 32 -7.89 -3.42 30.36
C HIS A 32 -8.40 -4.31 31.51
N ARG A 33 -9.65 -4.81 31.40
CA ARG A 33 -10.25 -5.70 32.41
C ARG A 33 -9.44 -6.99 32.64
N ASP A 34 -8.87 -7.56 31.60
CA ASP A 34 -8.16 -8.84 31.66
C ASP A 34 -6.73 -8.69 32.19
N ILE A 35 -6.15 -7.49 32.06
CA ILE A 35 -4.78 -7.19 32.53
C ILE A 35 -4.75 -6.38 33.84
N ARG A 36 -5.90 -5.87 34.33
CA ARG A 36 -6.00 -4.93 35.47
C ARG A 36 -5.33 -5.34 36.79
N ARG A 37 -5.07 -6.63 36.99
CA ARG A 37 -4.41 -7.17 38.21
C ARG A 37 -2.96 -7.57 37.96
N SER A 38 -2.33 -7.00 36.95
CA SER A 38 -0.96 -7.30 36.54
C SER A 38 -0.17 -6.02 36.33
N ARG A 39 1.15 -6.15 36.21
CA ARG A 39 2.04 -5.03 35.87
C ARG A 39 1.75 -4.40 34.50
N PHE A 40 1.13 -5.16 33.58
CA PHE A 40 0.88 -4.73 32.21
C PHE A 40 -0.21 -3.68 32.10
N VAL A 41 -1.04 -3.47 33.14
CA VAL A 41 -2.13 -2.49 33.10
C VAL A 41 -1.60 -1.06 32.98
N THR A 42 -0.53 -0.72 33.70
CA THR A 42 0.06 0.62 33.69
C THR A 42 0.73 0.87 32.36
N GLU A 43 1.56 -0.08 31.91
CA GLU A 43 2.26 -0.04 30.63
C GLU A 43 1.27 0.12 29.45
N TYR A 44 0.24 -0.71 29.39
CA TYR A 44 -0.80 -0.62 28.37
C TYR A 44 -1.53 0.73 28.38
N SER A 45 -1.90 1.23 29.57
CA SER A 45 -2.62 2.51 29.69
C SER A 45 -1.76 3.68 29.23
N GLU A 46 -0.47 3.67 29.53
CA GLU A 46 0.48 4.70 29.08
C GLU A 46 0.68 4.65 27.57
N MET A 47 0.85 3.46 26.98
CA MET A 47 0.99 3.29 25.53
C MET A 47 -0.27 3.73 24.78
N VAL A 48 -1.46 3.36 25.28
CA VAL A 48 -2.73 3.82 24.69
C VAL A 48 -2.85 5.34 24.74
N ALA A 49 -2.51 5.96 25.89
CA ALA A 49 -2.59 7.41 26.01
C ALA A 49 -1.68 8.13 25.01
N LYS A 50 -0.47 7.60 24.77
CA LYS A 50 0.45 8.12 23.75
C LYS A 50 -0.07 7.91 22.34
N ALA A 51 -0.45 6.68 22.00
CA ALA A 51 -0.96 6.34 20.67
C ALA A 51 -2.23 7.11 20.27
N MET A 52 -3.03 7.58 21.25
CA MET A 52 -4.20 8.42 21.00
C MET A 52 -3.88 9.91 20.80
N ASP A 53 -2.70 10.37 21.23
CA ASP A 53 -2.20 11.75 21.11
C ASP A 53 -1.11 11.86 20.02
N ASP A 54 -0.93 10.79 19.24
CA ASP A 54 0.15 10.63 18.27
C ASP A 54 -0.27 11.14 16.89
N ASP A 55 0.33 12.25 16.47
CA ASP A 55 0.11 12.84 15.16
C ASP A 55 0.92 12.12 14.04
N ASP A 56 1.98 11.38 14.40
CA ASP A 56 2.95 10.79 13.45
C ASP A 56 2.88 9.24 13.38
N GLU A 57 1.94 8.61 14.09
CA GLU A 57 1.67 7.15 14.15
C GLU A 57 2.82 6.26 14.70
N GLU A 58 3.93 6.83 15.17
CA GLU A 58 5.06 6.07 15.75
C GLU A 58 4.70 5.35 17.07
N ASP A 59 4.04 6.04 18.00
CA ASP A 59 3.57 5.47 19.26
C ASP A 59 2.41 4.48 19.02
N HIS A 60 1.58 4.73 17.99
CA HIS A 60 0.56 3.80 17.54
C HIS A 60 1.17 2.47 17.09
N ASP A 61 2.22 2.50 16.27
CA ASP A 61 2.92 1.31 15.79
C ASP A 61 3.60 0.55 16.93
N VAL A 62 4.23 1.27 17.86
CA VAL A 62 4.83 0.67 19.07
C VAL A 62 3.78 -0.10 19.88
N LEU A 63 2.58 0.46 20.06
CA LEU A 63 1.50 -0.23 20.75
C LEU A 63 1.00 -1.46 19.97
N CYS A 64 0.89 -1.37 18.64
CA CYS A 64 0.51 -2.50 17.82
C CYS A 64 1.49 -3.66 17.96
N GLU A 65 2.80 -3.40 17.87
CA GLU A 65 3.85 -4.39 18.07
C GLU A 65 3.81 -4.98 19.48
N TRP A 66 3.58 -4.16 20.51
CA TRP A 66 3.43 -4.65 21.89
C TRP A 66 2.27 -5.65 22.04
N ILE A 67 1.17 -5.46 21.31
CA ILE A 67 0.03 -6.40 21.27
C ILE A 67 0.40 -7.68 20.49
N VAL A 68 1.18 -7.57 19.42
CA VAL A 68 1.50 -8.69 18.53
C VAL A 68 2.60 -9.59 19.10
N ASP A 69 3.62 -9.02 19.73
CA ASP A 69 4.82 -9.71 20.21
C ASP A 69 4.55 -10.98 21.03
N PRO A 70 3.63 -10.97 22.03
CA PRO A 70 3.29 -12.17 22.78
C PRO A 70 2.70 -13.30 21.93
N CYS A 71 2.18 -12.99 20.74
CA CYS A 71 1.52 -13.92 19.84
C CYS A 71 2.47 -14.60 18.84
N LEU A 72 3.69 -14.11 18.66
CA LEU A 72 4.63 -14.63 17.66
C LEU A 72 4.92 -16.14 17.77
N PRO A 73 5.05 -16.75 18.97
CA PRO A 73 5.16 -18.21 19.07
C PRO A 73 3.94 -18.95 18.52
N TYR A 74 2.73 -18.45 18.82
CA TYR A 74 1.48 -19.02 18.31
C TYR A 74 1.41 -18.92 16.79
N PHE A 75 1.80 -17.78 16.20
CA PHE A 75 1.83 -17.61 14.75
C PHE A 75 2.76 -18.64 14.09
N ARG A 76 3.93 -18.87 14.67
CA ARG A 76 4.91 -19.83 14.15
C ARG A 76 4.34 -21.24 14.11
N GLU A 77 3.65 -21.65 15.17
CA GLU A 77 3.04 -22.99 15.28
C GLU A 77 1.84 -23.16 14.35
N SER A 78 0.99 -22.13 14.23
CA SER A 78 -0.24 -22.21 13.42
C SER A 78 0.00 -22.05 11.91
N THR A 79 1.16 -21.54 11.48
CA THR A 79 1.48 -21.26 10.07
C THR A 79 2.54 -22.20 9.46
N LEU A 80 2.77 -23.36 10.08
CA LEU A 80 3.80 -24.31 9.61
C LEU A 80 3.54 -24.88 8.20
N ASN A 81 2.26 -25.02 7.82
CA ASN A 81 1.85 -25.73 6.60
C ASN A 81 1.32 -24.79 5.50
N VAL A 82 1.68 -23.51 5.53
CA VAL A 82 1.20 -22.55 4.53
C VAL A 82 1.80 -22.87 3.16
N PRO A 83 0.96 -23.01 2.10
CA PRO A 83 1.42 -23.28 0.74
C PRO A 83 2.50 -22.29 0.29
N LYS A 84 3.46 -22.75 -0.53
CA LYS A 84 4.48 -21.87 -1.10
C LYS A 84 3.90 -20.92 -2.13
N GLU A 85 3.02 -21.42 -2.98
CA GLU A 85 2.29 -20.61 -3.94
C GLU A 85 0.91 -20.30 -3.36
N ILE A 86 0.53 -19.03 -3.38
CA ILE A 86 -0.76 -18.55 -2.91
C ILE A 86 -1.38 -17.66 -3.99
N THR A 87 -2.71 -17.69 -4.07
CA THR A 87 -3.50 -16.85 -4.95
C THR A 87 -3.93 -15.57 -4.23
N PHE A 88 -4.51 -14.63 -4.97
CA PHE A 88 -5.16 -13.48 -4.35
C PHE A 88 -6.37 -13.91 -3.51
N GLU A 89 -7.10 -14.95 -3.90
CA GLU A 89 -8.22 -15.46 -3.10
C GLU A 89 -7.72 -15.98 -1.74
N ASP A 90 -6.60 -16.73 -1.72
CA ASP A 90 -5.99 -17.22 -0.49
C ASP A 90 -5.55 -16.09 0.46
N PHE A 91 -5.05 -14.97 -0.09
CA PHE A 91 -4.59 -13.82 0.69
C PHE A 91 -5.74 -12.97 1.24
N TYR A 92 -6.77 -12.71 0.42
CA TYR A 92 -7.89 -11.84 0.78
C TYR A 92 -9.01 -12.57 1.53
N TYR A 93 -9.07 -13.90 1.44
CA TYR A 93 -9.92 -14.79 2.24
C TYR A 93 -9.10 -15.79 3.07
N PRO A 94 -8.17 -15.32 3.92
CA PRO A 94 -7.25 -16.20 4.62
C PRO A 94 -7.93 -16.90 5.80
N PRO A 95 -7.41 -18.07 6.23
CA PRO A 95 -7.73 -18.62 7.55
C PRO A 95 -7.53 -17.56 8.63
N THR A 96 -8.52 -17.40 9.51
CA THR A 96 -8.52 -16.34 10.53
C THR A 96 -8.53 -16.94 11.93
N HIS A 97 -7.55 -16.56 12.74
CA HIS A 97 -7.47 -16.87 14.16
C HIS A 97 -7.89 -15.66 14.99
N HIS A 98 -8.79 -15.86 15.94
CA HIS A 98 -9.14 -14.83 16.93
C HIS A 98 -8.42 -15.12 18.23
N LEU A 99 -7.62 -14.17 18.69
CA LEU A 99 -6.78 -14.28 19.87
C LEU A 99 -7.17 -13.22 20.89
N LYS A 100 -7.02 -13.58 22.15
CA LYS A 100 -7.15 -12.67 23.28
C LYS A 100 -5.92 -12.74 24.14
N LEU A 101 -5.30 -11.61 24.44
CA LEU A 101 -4.19 -11.53 25.38
C LEU A 101 -4.71 -11.67 26.81
N LEU A 102 -4.09 -12.59 27.55
CA LEU A 102 -4.37 -12.84 28.96
C LEU A 102 -3.06 -12.87 29.74
N VAL A 103 -3.15 -12.55 31.03
CA VAL A 103 -2.00 -12.64 31.94
C VAL A 103 -1.85 -14.07 32.42
N SER A 104 -0.67 -14.64 32.23
CA SER A 104 -0.27 -15.94 32.79
C SER A 104 1.04 -15.78 33.55
N GLY A 105 0.97 -15.79 34.89
CA GLY A 105 2.12 -15.50 35.74
C GLY A 105 2.67 -14.09 35.50
N SER A 106 3.91 -13.98 35.02
CA SER A 106 4.60 -12.73 34.74
C SER A 106 4.58 -12.31 33.27
N SER A 107 3.86 -13.04 32.40
CA SER A 107 3.84 -12.83 30.95
C SER A 107 2.43 -12.61 30.41
N LEU A 108 2.33 -11.93 29.27
CA LEU A 108 1.14 -11.94 28.43
C LEU A 108 1.19 -13.16 27.51
N CYS A 109 0.04 -13.82 27.32
CA CYS A 109 -0.06 -14.99 26.47
C CYS A 109 -1.33 -14.92 25.62
N PRO A 110 -1.27 -15.32 24.33
CA PRO A 110 -2.45 -15.43 23.49
C PRO A 110 -3.30 -16.62 23.90
N LYS A 111 -4.62 -16.43 23.91
CA LYS A 111 -5.61 -17.49 24.01
C LYS A 111 -6.55 -17.42 22.83
N ALA A 112 -6.70 -18.54 22.11
CA ALA A 112 -7.68 -18.67 21.05
C ALA A 112 -9.10 -18.46 21.59
N THR A 113 -9.88 -17.66 20.87
CA THR A 113 -11.29 -17.34 21.14
C THR A 113 -12.11 -17.51 19.87
N ARG A 114 -13.42 -17.44 20.00
CA ARG A 114 -14.33 -17.28 18.86
C ARG A 114 -14.29 -15.85 18.35
N ASP A 115 -14.71 -15.67 17.10
CA ASP A 115 -15.04 -14.36 16.55
C ASP A 115 -16.10 -13.66 17.41
N ARG A 116 -15.88 -12.37 17.66
CA ARG A 116 -16.76 -11.50 18.45
C ARG A 116 -17.40 -10.41 17.59
N GLY A 117 -17.17 -10.40 16.27
CA GLY A 117 -17.71 -9.41 15.35
C GLY A 117 -17.01 -8.05 15.40
N THR A 118 -15.82 -7.97 16.00
CA THR A 118 -15.01 -6.74 16.07
C THR A 118 -14.12 -6.53 14.85
N MET A 119 -13.91 -7.57 14.05
CA MET A 119 -13.03 -7.53 12.89
C MET A 119 -13.82 -7.17 11.62
N ASN A 120 -13.32 -6.18 10.86
CA ASN A 120 -13.75 -6.00 9.48
C ASN A 120 -12.93 -6.93 8.56
N ALA A 121 -13.47 -8.11 8.23
CA ALA A 121 -12.83 -9.08 7.34
C ALA A 121 -12.54 -8.52 5.93
N PHE A 122 -13.20 -7.43 5.55
CA PHE A 122 -13.19 -6.84 4.22
C PHE A 122 -12.47 -5.50 4.16
N ARG A 123 -11.67 -5.13 5.19
CA ARG A 123 -10.98 -3.84 5.25
C ARG A 123 -10.20 -3.46 3.99
N LEU A 124 -9.61 -4.45 3.31
CA LEU A 124 -8.80 -4.27 2.10
C LEU A 124 -9.61 -4.42 0.79
N MET A 125 -10.94 -4.41 0.86
CA MET A 125 -11.82 -4.67 -0.29
C MET A 125 -13.02 -3.73 -0.26
N ILE A 126 -13.61 -3.50 -1.43
CA ILE A 126 -14.84 -2.72 -1.58
C ILE A 126 -15.96 -3.65 -2.05
N PRO A 127 -17.16 -3.62 -1.45
CA PRO A 127 -18.30 -4.33 -1.98
C PRO A 127 -18.55 -3.94 -3.45
N SER A 128 -18.58 -4.90 -4.37
CA SER A 128 -18.71 -4.61 -5.80
C SER A 128 -20.04 -3.93 -6.14
N GLY A 129 -21.09 -4.15 -5.35
CA GLY A 129 -22.38 -3.44 -5.47
C GLY A 129 -22.30 -1.94 -5.17
N ASP A 130 -21.24 -1.49 -4.50
CA ASP A 130 -21.01 -0.08 -4.19
C ASP A 130 -20.28 0.67 -5.31
N LEU A 131 -19.84 -0.06 -6.35
CA LEU A 131 -19.09 0.46 -7.49
C LEU A 131 -19.95 0.41 -8.76
N PRO A 132 -19.72 1.33 -9.72
CA PRO A 132 -20.27 1.21 -11.06
C PRO A 132 -19.88 -0.12 -11.71
N PRO A 133 -20.67 -0.63 -12.67
CA PRO A 133 -20.38 -1.92 -13.30
C PRO A 133 -19.10 -1.92 -14.12
N PHE A 134 -18.63 -0.77 -14.63
CA PHE A 134 -17.44 -0.67 -15.50
C PHE A 134 -17.42 -1.72 -16.61
N SER A 135 -18.50 -1.83 -17.39
CA SER A 135 -18.73 -2.91 -18.37
C SER A 135 -17.65 -3.01 -19.46
N GLU A 136 -16.87 -1.95 -19.67
CA GLU A 136 -15.76 -1.90 -20.61
C GLU A 136 -14.42 -2.38 -20.03
N VAL A 137 -14.37 -2.70 -18.74
CA VAL A 137 -13.17 -3.20 -18.05
C VAL A 137 -13.36 -4.68 -17.76
N PRO A 138 -12.46 -5.56 -18.26
CA PRO A 138 -12.48 -6.97 -17.91
C PRO A 138 -12.40 -7.19 -16.40
N ARG A 139 -12.94 -8.33 -15.94
CA ARG A 139 -12.84 -8.76 -14.55
C ARG A 139 -12.01 -10.03 -14.45
N SER A 140 -11.06 -10.04 -13.54
CA SER A 140 -10.22 -11.19 -13.22
C SER A 140 -10.62 -11.72 -11.85
N LYS A 141 -10.83 -13.03 -11.74
CA LYS A 141 -11.10 -13.67 -10.44
C LYS A 141 -9.82 -13.79 -9.64
N ALA A 142 -9.91 -13.59 -8.33
CA ALA A 142 -8.77 -13.67 -7.44
C ALA A 142 -8.13 -15.07 -7.41
N SER A 143 -8.91 -16.15 -7.59
CA SER A 143 -8.37 -17.52 -7.72
C SER A 143 -7.45 -17.72 -8.92
N ASP A 144 -7.64 -16.93 -9.98
CA ASP A 144 -6.91 -17.07 -11.24
C ASP A 144 -5.59 -16.28 -11.21
N LEU A 145 -5.34 -15.54 -10.14
CA LEU A 145 -4.18 -14.68 -9.96
C LEU A 145 -3.26 -15.25 -8.90
N ARG A 146 -2.01 -15.54 -9.27
CA ARG A 146 -0.98 -15.95 -8.29
C ARG A 146 -0.18 -14.75 -7.82
N ILE A 147 0.17 -14.72 -6.53
CA ILE A 147 1.07 -13.72 -5.96
C ILE A 147 2.51 -14.06 -6.35
N ILE A 148 3.29 -13.06 -6.76
CA ILE A 148 4.71 -13.25 -7.08
C ILE A 148 5.48 -13.50 -5.78
N SER A 149 6.13 -14.66 -5.68
CA SER A 149 7.06 -14.97 -4.59
C SER A 149 8.43 -14.35 -4.89
N ASP A 150 8.66 -13.10 -4.52
CA ASP A 150 10.00 -12.50 -4.51
C ASP A 150 10.61 -12.57 -3.10
N THR A 151 11.29 -13.68 -2.80
CA THR A 151 11.87 -13.94 -1.47
C THR A 151 13.05 -13.02 -1.12
N LYS A 152 13.50 -12.15 -2.03
CA LYS A 152 14.63 -11.24 -1.76
C LYS A 152 14.22 -9.93 -1.11
N TRP A 153 12.97 -9.48 -1.31
CA TRP A 153 12.57 -8.12 -0.95
C TRP A 153 11.25 -8.06 -0.17
N ASP A 154 10.29 -8.95 -0.44
CA ASP A 154 8.97 -8.90 0.20
C ASP A 154 8.68 -10.19 0.97
N ASP A 155 8.12 -10.09 2.19
CA ASP A 155 7.36 -11.22 2.74
C ASP A 155 5.99 -11.25 2.07
N TYR A 156 5.97 -11.71 0.81
CA TYR A 156 4.78 -11.74 -0.07
C TYR A 156 3.55 -12.46 0.50
N LYS A 157 3.71 -13.15 1.64
CA LYS A 157 2.60 -13.80 2.35
C LYS A 157 2.05 -12.95 3.50
N SER A 158 2.79 -11.97 3.96
CA SER A 158 2.41 -11.10 5.08
C SER A 158 2.04 -9.70 4.60
N GLU A 159 2.71 -9.22 3.56
CA GLU A 159 2.49 -7.90 2.97
C GLU A 159 1.40 -7.92 1.89
N ILE A 160 0.74 -6.77 1.70
CA ILE A 160 -0.27 -6.60 0.64
C ILE A 160 0.41 -6.83 -0.72
N PRO A 161 -0.09 -7.75 -1.56
CA PRO A 161 0.52 -8.04 -2.85
C PRO A 161 0.58 -6.80 -3.74
N GLN A 162 1.69 -6.59 -4.44
CA GLN A 162 1.83 -5.50 -5.43
C GLN A 162 1.91 -5.99 -6.88
N LYS A 163 2.03 -7.31 -7.08
CA LYS A 163 2.17 -7.93 -8.40
C LYS A 163 1.40 -9.24 -8.47
N ALA A 164 0.85 -9.52 -9.65
CA ALA A 164 0.10 -10.73 -9.94
C ALA A 164 0.67 -11.44 -11.17
N ILE A 165 0.63 -12.77 -11.17
CA ILE A 165 0.83 -13.61 -12.37
C ILE A 165 -0.56 -14.06 -12.83
N ILE A 166 -0.93 -13.70 -14.05
CA ILE A 166 -2.21 -14.09 -14.66
C ILE A 166 -2.10 -15.47 -15.33
N SER A 167 -3.22 -16.01 -15.82
CA SER A 167 -3.32 -17.37 -16.35
C SER A 167 -2.36 -17.70 -17.51
N ASP A 168 -1.95 -16.71 -18.30
CA ASP A 168 -0.99 -16.89 -19.40
C ASP A 168 0.48 -16.84 -18.95
N GLY A 169 0.73 -16.68 -17.65
CA GLY A 169 2.06 -16.56 -17.05
C GLY A 169 2.63 -15.14 -17.02
N THR A 170 1.91 -14.15 -17.55
CA THR A 170 2.38 -12.76 -17.59
C THR A 170 2.22 -12.08 -16.25
N SER A 171 3.23 -11.29 -15.86
CA SER A 171 3.17 -10.44 -14.67
C SER A 171 2.40 -9.14 -14.93
N ARG A 172 1.64 -8.71 -13.93
CA ARG A 172 0.90 -7.44 -13.88
C ARG A 172 1.20 -6.72 -12.57
N PHE A 173 1.16 -5.40 -12.60
CA PHE A 173 1.15 -4.60 -11.37
C PHE A 173 -0.25 -4.63 -10.76
N PHE A 174 -0.34 -4.79 -9.45
CA PHE A 174 -1.60 -4.80 -8.72
C PHE A 174 -1.67 -3.58 -7.81
N LYS A 175 -2.78 -2.85 -7.88
CA LYS A 175 -3.11 -1.75 -6.97
C LYS A 175 -4.33 -2.16 -6.12
N PRO A 176 -4.24 -2.15 -4.77
CA PRO A 176 -5.35 -2.55 -3.91
C PRO A 176 -6.54 -1.57 -4.00
N ALA A 177 -7.72 -2.06 -3.64
CA ALA A 177 -8.97 -1.29 -3.57
C ALA A 177 -9.24 -0.76 -2.16
N ASP A 178 -8.26 -0.14 -1.50
CA ASP A 178 -8.37 0.36 -0.13
C ASP A 178 -9.10 1.72 -0.03
N ASP A 179 -9.04 2.56 -1.06
CA ASP A 179 -9.82 3.80 -1.17
C ASP A 179 -10.80 3.78 -2.35
N LYS A 180 -12.10 3.87 -2.03
CA LYS A 180 -13.18 3.88 -3.03
C LYS A 180 -13.10 5.06 -3.99
N LYS A 181 -12.81 6.28 -3.51
CA LYS A 181 -12.78 7.47 -4.36
C LYS A 181 -11.60 7.41 -5.33
N GLN A 182 -10.44 6.97 -4.84
CA GLN A 182 -9.26 6.79 -5.67
C GLN A 182 -9.48 5.71 -6.73
N LEU A 183 -10.03 4.55 -6.35
CA LEU A 183 -10.34 3.48 -7.31
C LEU A 183 -11.30 3.97 -8.41
N LEU A 184 -12.37 4.68 -8.04
CA LEU A 184 -13.34 5.22 -9.01
C LEU A 184 -12.67 6.18 -10.00
N ARG A 185 -11.82 7.08 -9.50
CA ARG A 185 -11.11 8.06 -10.32
C ARG A 185 -10.09 7.40 -11.24
N GLU A 186 -9.34 6.43 -10.72
CA GLU A 186 -8.35 5.67 -11.48
C GLU A 186 -9.03 4.95 -12.66
N VAL A 187 -10.13 4.22 -12.42
CA VAL A 187 -10.85 3.51 -13.48
C VAL A 187 -11.45 4.48 -14.51
N ASP A 188 -12.06 5.59 -14.08
CA ASP A 188 -12.59 6.62 -14.98
C ASP A 188 -11.49 7.20 -15.89
N MET A 189 -10.35 7.55 -15.31
CA MET A 189 -9.22 8.12 -16.06
C MET A 189 -8.70 7.15 -17.12
N HIS A 190 -8.52 5.87 -16.80
CA HIS A 190 -8.07 4.88 -17.78
C HIS A 190 -9.08 4.60 -18.89
N LEU A 191 -10.38 4.62 -18.57
CA LEU A 191 -11.44 4.53 -19.60
C LEU A 191 -11.39 5.73 -20.54
N ARG A 192 -11.25 6.96 -20.01
CA ARG A 192 -11.20 8.17 -20.84
C ARG A 192 -9.90 8.28 -21.65
N ILE A 193 -8.76 7.84 -21.11
CA ILE A 193 -7.49 7.70 -21.86
C ILE A 193 -7.68 6.75 -23.06
N ARG A 194 -8.38 5.64 -22.85
CA ARG A 194 -8.72 4.69 -23.91
C ARG A 194 -9.65 5.29 -24.95
N HIS A 195 -10.73 5.96 -24.53
CA HIS A 195 -11.68 6.62 -25.44
C HIS A 195 -11.04 7.74 -26.25
N ALA A 196 -10.04 8.42 -25.69
CA ALA A 196 -9.21 9.40 -26.39
C ALA A 196 -8.19 8.76 -27.37
N GLY A 197 -8.04 7.44 -27.36
CA GLY A 197 -7.07 6.72 -28.19
C GLY A 197 -5.63 7.04 -27.82
N LEU A 198 -5.35 7.24 -26.53
CA LEU A 198 -4.04 7.63 -26.01
C LEU A 198 -3.21 6.47 -25.45
N GLN A 199 -3.80 5.31 -25.15
CA GLN A 199 -3.14 4.18 -24.45
C GLN A 199 -1.75 3.82 -24.98
N ASP A 200 -1.56 3.79 -26.32
CA ASP A 200 -0.26 3.47 -26.93
C ASP A 200 0.54 4.70 -27.38
N LYS A 201 0.02 5.90 -27.14
CA LYS A 201 0.61 7.19 -27.58
C LYS A 201 1.33 7.92 -26.45
N ILE A 202 1.00 7.62 -25.21
CA ILE A 202 1.62 8.21 -24.01
C ILE A 202 2.19 7.12 -23.11
N LYS A 203 3.12 7.51 -22.24
CA LYS A 203 3.78 6.59 -21.30
C LYS A 203 3.00 6.54 -19.98
N VAL A 204 1.94 5.74 -19.97
CA VAL A 204 1.11 5.43 -18.79
C VAL A 204 0.89 3.91 -18.70
N ALA A 205 0.73 3.36 -17.51
CA ALA A 205 0.41 1.93 -17.36
C ALA A 205 -1.05 1.68 -17.74
N ASN A 206 -1.34 0.74 -18.64
CA ASN A 206 -2.73 0.48 -19.04
C ASN A 206 -3.47 -0.34 -17.98
N LEU A 207 -4.71 0.05 -17.69
CA LEU A 207 -5.64 -0.77 -16.90
C LEU A 207 -6.02 -2.04 -17.68
N HIS A 208 -5.64 -3.19 -17.14
CA HIS A 208 -5.93 -4.51 -17.70
C HIS A 208 -7.30 -5.04 -17.24
N SER A 209 -7.54 -5.07 -15.92
CA SER A 209 -8.77 -5.64 -15.36
C SER A 209 -9.03 -5.19 -13.93
N ILE A 210 -10.28 -5.26 -13.50
CA ILE A 210 -10.67 -5.17 -12.08
C ILE A 210 -10.55 -6.58 -11.46
N VAL A 211 -9.89 -6.69 -10.32
CA VAL A 211 -9.80 -7.95 -9.55
C VAL A 211 -11.02 -8.05 -8.64
N VAL A 212 -11.71 -9.19 -8.70
CA VAL A 212 -12.88 -9.47 -7.87
C VAL A 212 -12.72 -10.80 -7.14
N SER A 213 -13.43 -10.95 -6.02
CA SER A 213 -13.58 -12.25 -5.35
C SER A 213 -14.21 -13.27 -6.30
N ASP A 214 -14.04 -14.56 -5.99
CA ASP A 214 -14.57 -15.64 -6.83
C ASP A 214 -16.10 -15.60 -6.99
N ASP A 215 -16.81 -15.13 -5.95
CA ASP A 215 -18.26 -14.90 -5.98
C ASP A 215 -18.66 -13.53 -6.55
N ALA A 216 -17.68 -12.73 -6.97
CA ALA A 216 -17.80 -11.39 -7.55
C ALA A 216 -18.53 -10.35 -6.68
N LYS A 217 -18.65 -10.60 -5.36
CA LYS A 217 -19.27 -9.64 -4.43
C LYS A 217 -18.31 -8.58 -3.93
N MET A 218 -17.01 -8.85 -3.96
CA MET A 218 -15.98 -7.94 -3.49
C MET A 218 -15.04 -7.57 -4.62
N THR A 219 -14.72 -6.28 -4.71
CA THR A 219 -13.64 -5.76 -5.54
C THR A 219 -12.39 -5.66 -4.68
N ILE A 220 -11.34 -6.34 -5.14
CA ILE A 220 -10.07 -6.50 -4.42
C ILE A 220 -9.04 -5.44 -4.85
N GLY A 221 -9.05 -5.07 -6.14
CA GLY A 221 -8.08 -4.12 -6.67
C GLY A 221 -8.12 -4.01 -8.20
N LEU A 222 -7.06 -3.45 -8.76
CA LEU A 222 -6.89 -3.20 -10.18
C LEU A 222 -5.59 -3.84 -10.66
N LEU A 223 -5.60 -4.43 -11.87
CA LEU A 223 -4.40 -4.89 -12.56
C LEU A 223 -4.00 -3.92 -13.66
N PHE A 224 -2.72 -3.59 -13.69
CA PHE A 224 -2.09 -2.77 -14.72
C PHE A 224 -0.99 -3.53 -15.44
N ASP A 225 -0.69 -3.10 -16.67
CA ASP A 225 0.54 -3.51 -17.34
C ASP A 225 1.75 -3.21 -16.45
N LEU A 226 2.61 -4.21 -16.26
CA LEU A 226 3.81 -4.05 -15.46
C LEU A 226 4.83 -3.25 -16.28
N ILE A 227 5.15 -2.04 -15.84
CA ILE A 227 6.23 -1.24 -16.42
C ILE A 227 7.55 -1.99 -16.16
N PRO A 228 8.40 -2.23 -17.17
CA PRO A 228 9.68 -2.89 -16.98
C PRO A 228 10.65 -1.92 -16.30
N SER A 229 10.59 -1.82 -14.98
CA SER A 229 11.48 -1.01 -14.15
C SER A 229 12.21 -1.87 -13.11
N THR A 230 13.25 -1.30 -12.50
CA THR A 230 13.94 -1.87 -11.34
C THR A 230 13.17 -1.66 -10.03
N GLY A 231 11.94 -1.14 -10.08
CA GLY A 231 11.18 -0.69 -8.92
C GLY A 231 11.41 0.77 -8.56
N ASP A 232 12.25 1.48 -9.33
CA ASP A 232 12.62 2.86 -9.05
C ASP A 232 11.58 3.86 -9.59
N SER A 233 11.11 4.73 -8.69
CA SER A 233 10.48 5.99 -9.07
C SER A 233 11.55 7.09 -9.19
N LEU A 234 11.16 8.26 -9.65
CA LEU A 234 12.05 9.42 -9.73
C LEU A 234 12.65 9.79 -8.35
N TYR A 235 12.01 9.40 -7.24
CA TYR A 235 12.61 9.52 -5.90
C TYR A 235 13.96 8.84 -5.79
N SER A 236 14.09 7.59 -6.24
CA SER A 236 15.33 6.81 -6.15
C SER A 236 16.49 7.45 -6.93
N HIS A 237 16.18 8.26 -7.93
CA HIS A 237 17.16 8.90 -8.77
C HIS A 237 17.62 10.28 -8.26
N LYS A 238 16.98 10.85 -7.22
CA LYS A 238 17.39 12.16 -6.69
C LYS A 238 18.88 12.16 -6.31
N ASN A 239 19.60 13.22 -6.69
CA ASN A 239 21.05 13.37 -6.45
C ASN A 239 21.94 12.28 -7.09
N SER A 240 21.41 11.42 -7.95
CA SER A 240 22.22 10.44 -8.71
C SER A 240 22.87 11.09 -9.93
N ALA A 241 23.96 10.49 -10.43
CA ALA A 241 24.54 10.89 -11.73
C ALA A 241 23.50 10.81 -12.87
N SER A 242 22.62 9.80 -12.81
CA SER A 242 21.53 9.61 -13.76
C SER A 242 20.53 10.78 -13.77
N ALA A 243 20.29 11.44 -12.64
CA ALA A 243 19.39 12.60 -12.60
C ALA A 243 19.93 13.75 -13.44
N ALA A 244 21.23 14.04 -13.38
CA ALA A 244 21.83 15.09 -14.21
C ALA A 244 21.82 14.72 -15.71
N GLU A 245 22.12 13.47 -16.03
CA GLU A 245 22.20 12.99 -17.42
C GLU A 245 20.84 12.94 -18.12
N HIS A 246 19.79 12.51 -17.41
CA HIS A 246 18.48 12.25 -18.01
C HIS A 246 17.41 13.28 -17.68
N HIS A 247 17.73 14.29 -16.85
CA HIS A 247 16.84 15.40 -16.48
C HIS A 247 15.99 15.89 -17.65
N ALA A 248 16.65 16.37 -18.70
CA ALA A 248 15.96 17.03 -19.81
C ALA A 248 15.02 16.07 -20.55
N ARG A 249 15.43 14.80 -20.70
CA ARG A 249 14.61 13.76 -21.33
C ARG A 249 13.39 13.43 -20.46
N TRP A 250 13.58 13.21 -19.17
CA TRP A 250 12.47 12.90 -18.26
C TRP A 250 11.47 14.04 -18.16
N LYS A 251 11.96 15.28 -18.04
CA LYS A 251 11.11 16.48 -18.08
C LYS A 251 10.31 16.54 -19.37
N GLN A 252 10.95 16.30 -20.52
CA GLN A 252 10.28 16.31 -21.81
C GLN A 252 9.21 15.22 -21.91
N GLN A 253 9.49 13.99 -21.48
CA GLN A 253 8.57 12.87 -21.54
C GLN A 253 7.35 13.09 -20.63
N VAL A 254 7.56 13.48 -19.38
CA VAL A 254 6.47 13.80 -18.43
C VAL A 254 5.64 14.96 -18.97
N THR A 255 6.28 16.04 -19.43
CA THR A 255 5.57 17.19 -20.00
C THR A 255 4.76 16.79 -21.23
N ALA A 256 5.28 15.93 -22.11
CA ALA A 256 4.57 15.47 -23.29
C ALA A 256 3.32 14.66 -22.91
N THR A 257 3.44 13.73 -21.96
CA THR A 257 2.30 12.97 -21.43
C THR A 257 1.24 13.90 -20.83
N VAL A 258 1.62 14.83 -19.95
CA VAL A 258 0.68 15.77 -19.32
C VAL A 258 0.01 16.68 -20.35
N LYS A 259 0.74 17.13 -21.39
CA LYS A 259 0.15 17.91 -22.51
C LYS A 259 -0.95 17.12 -23.22
N GLN A 260 -0.71 15.85 -23.52
CA GLN A 260 -1.69 14.98 -24.18
C GLN A 260 -2.91 14.74 -23.29
N LEU A 261 -2.71 14.51 -21.98
CA LEU A 261 -3.84 14.40 -21.05
C LEU A 261 -4.69 15.69 -21.05
N HIS A 262 -4.02 16.85 -20.89
CA HIS A 262 -4.69 18.14 -20.80
C HIS A 262 -5.42 18.54 -22.09
N SER A 263 -4.94 18.15 -23.27
CA SER A 263 -5.63 18.41 -24.55
C SER A 263 -6.91 17.61 -24.72
N HIS A 264 -7.14 16.59 -23.88
CA HIS A 264 -8.35 15.78 -23.83
C HIS A 264 -9.17 16.02 -22.54
N ASP A 265 -8.92 17.12 -21.84
CA ASP A 265 -9.57 17.47 -20.56
C ASP A 265 -9.42 16.40 -19.47
N LEU A 266 -8.29 15.69 -19.50
CA LEU A 266 -7.84 14.77 -18.47
C LEU A 266 -6.83 15.47 -17.58
N VAL A 267 -6.89 15.19 -16.27
CA VAL A 267 -6.01 15.78 -15.26
C VAL A 267 -5.33 14.63 -14.51
N TRP A 268 -4.00 14.66 -14.43
CA TRP A 268 -3.23 13.66 -13.69
C TRP A 268 -3.61 13.70 -12.21
N GLY A 269 -3.47 14.87 -11.58
CA GLY A 269 -4.12 15.18 -10.31
C GLY A 269 -3.43 14.70 -9.04
N ASP A 270 -2.29 14.01 -9.14
CA ASP A 270 -1.42 13.69 -8.00
C ASP A 270 0.06 13.72 -8.38
N VAL A 271 0.56 14.91 -8.70
CA VAL A 271 1.91 15.10 -9.23
C VAL A 271 2.95 15.13 -8.11
N HIS A 272 3.77 14.09 -8.05
CA HIS A 272 4.99 14.03 -7.22
C HIS A 272 5.99 13.01 -7.82
N PRO A 273 7.27 13.00 -7.39
CA PRO A 273 8.30 12.12 -7.95
C PRO A 273 8.01 10.61 -7.82
N GLY A 274 7.18 10.21 -6.84
CA GLY A 274 6.80 8.81 -6.62
C GLY A 274 5.87 8.27 -7.69
N ASN A 275 5.07 9.15 -8.29
CA ASN A 275 4.18 8.82 -9.41
C ASN A 275 4.86 8.97 -10.78
N ILE A 276 6.19 9.06 -10.81
CA ILE A 276 7.00 9.03 -12.03
C ILE A 276 7.90 7.79 -11.98
N VAL A 277 7.56 6.75 -12.73
CA VAL A 277 8.35 5.51 -12.80
C VAL A 277 9.40 5.63 -13.89
N ILE A 278 10.64 5.21 -13.60
CA ILE A 278 11.72 5.15 -14.59
C ILE A 278 11.88 3.70 -15.07
N ASP A 279 11.66 3.46 -16.36
CA ASP A 279 11.81 2.12 -16.93
C ASP A 279 13.28 1.72 -17.14
N THR A 280 13.54 0.46 -17.49
CA THR A 280 14.89 -0.07 -17.75
C THR A 280 15.59 0.58 -18.95
N SER A 281 14.86 1.29 -19.82
CA SER A 281 15.40 2.11 -20.91
C SER A 281 15.56 3.59 -20.50
N LEU A 282 15.40 3.86 -19.20
CA LEU A 282 15.50 5.16 -18.56
C LEU A 282 14.49 6.18 -19.13
N ASN A 283 13.32 5.72 -19.55
CA ASN A 283 12.20 6.60 -19.89
C ASN A 283 11.28 6.82 -18.69
N ALA A 284 10.71 8.01 -18.60
CA ALA A 284 9.76 8.37 -17.56
C ALA A 284 8.33 8.01 -17.97
N TRP A 285 7.62 7.35 -17.05
CA TRP A 285 6.22 6.99 -17.13
C TRP A 285 5.43 7.74 -16.07
N VAL A 286 4.24 8.21 -16.44
CA VAL A 286 3.28 8.83 -15.52
C VAL A 286 2.34 7.74 -15.02
N VAL A 287 2.24 7.58 -13.70
CA VAL A 287 1.36 6.60 -13.05
C VAL A 287 0.49 7.28 -11.99
N ASP A 288 -0.45 6.51 -11.45
CA ASP A 288 -1.41 6.92 -10.43
C ASP A 288 -2.34 8.07 -10.84
N PHE A 289 -3.59 7.72 -11.11
CA PHE A 289 -4.67 8.65 -11.42
C PHE A 289 -5.77 8.65 -10.35
N GLY A 290 -5.53 8.01 -9.19
CA GLY A 290 -6.44 7.97 -8.05
C GLY A 290 -6.64 9.34 -7.41
N GLY A 291 -5.74 10.27 -7.69
CA GLY A 291 -5.74 11.61 -7.13
C GLY A 291 -5.17 11.63 -5.72
N GLY A 292 -4.89 12.83 -5.23
CA GLY A 292 -4.14 13.00 -4.00
C GLY A 292 -3.48 14.37 -4.01
N PHE A 293 -2.63 14.62 -3.02
CA PHE A 293 -1.64 15.68 -3.12
C PHE A 293 -0.57 15.50 -2.06
N ILE A 294 0.64 15.88 -2.42
CA ILE A 294 1.72 16.15 -1.47
C ILE A 294 1.97 17.66 -1.49
N VAL A 295 1.77 18.31 -0.33
CA VAL A 295 1.86 19.78 -0.19
C VAL A 295 3.19 20.35 -0.69
N GLU A 296 4.28 19.59 -0.53
CA GLU A 296 5.62 19.94 -1.03
C GLU A 296 5.64 20.19 -2.56
N PHE A 297 4.85 19.43 -3.32
CA PHE A 297 4.83 19.49 -4.79
C PHE A 297 3.65 20.30 -5.33
N VAL A 298 2.45 20.11 -4.76
CA VAL A 298 1.23 20.76 -5.22
C VAL A 298 0.42 21.27 -4.02
N PRO A 299 0.17 22.59 -3.92
CA PRO A 299 -0.68 23.13 -2.87
C PRO A 299 -2.10 22.54 -2.95
N ARG A 300 -2.69 22.22 -1.80
CA ARG A 300 -4.04 21.62 -1.69
C ARG A 300 -5.12 22.35 -2.51
N LYS A 301 -5.04 23.68 -2.62
CA LYS A 301 -5.99 24.51 -3.39
C LYS A 301 -5.96 24.27 -4.90
N LYS A 302 -4.91 23.63 -5.41
CA LYS A 302 -4.70 23.31 -6.82
C LYS A 302 -4.64 21.81 -7.11
N ALA A 303 -4.73 20.97 -6.07
CA ALA A 303 -4.77 19.52 -6.21
C ALA A 303 -5.90 19.10 -7.17
N GLY A 304 -5.62 18.13 -8.05
CA GLY A 304 -6.61 17.66 -9.02
C GLY A 304 -6.98 18.65 -10.12
N THR A 305 -6.15 19.65 -10.43
CA THR A 305 -6.39 20.63 -11.52
C THR A 305 -5.24 20.65 -12.53
N LYS A 306 -5.51 21.08 -13.77
CA LYS A 306 -4.46 21.26 -14.81
C LYS A 306 -3.34 22.21 -14.37
N ASP A 307 -3.70 23.26 -13.64
CA ASP A 307 -2.73 24.23 -13.10
C ASP A 307 -1.88 23.60 -11.99
N GLY A 308 -2.48 22.72 -11.17
CA GLY A 308 -1.77 21.91 -10.20
C GLY A 308 -0.76 20.97 -10.84
N ASP A 309 -1.15 20.29 -11.92
CA ASP A 309 -0.27 19.39 -12.65
C ASP A 309 0.96 20.14 -13.22
N TRP A 310 0.75 21.30 -13.85
CA TRP A 310 1.87 22.10 -14.37
C TRP A 310 2.76 22.65 -13.27
N GLN A 311 2.17 23.09 -12.15
CA GLN A 311 2.95 23.54 -11.01
C GLN A 311 3.79 22.39 -10.43
N GLY A 312 3.22 21.20 -10.28
CA GLY A 312 3.93 20.02 -9.78
C GLY A 312 5.08 19.61 -10.69
N VAL A 313 4.85 19.55 -12.02
CA VAL A 313 5.91 19.24 -13.00
C VAL A 313 7.04 20.26 -12.93
N GLY A 314 6.72 21.56 -12.84
CA GLY A 314 7.72 22.60 -12.63
C GLY A 314 8.49 22.42 -11.33
N LYS A 315 7.79 22.21 -10.21
CA LYS A 315 8.39 22.02 -8.89
C LYS A 315 9.35 20.82 -8.86
N ILE A 316 8.97 19.70 -9.47
CA ILE A 316 9.82 18.50 -9.55
C ILE A 316 11.10 18.78 -10.33
N PHE A 317 10.96 19.20 -11.60
CA PHE A 317 12.09 19.23 -12.52
C PHE A 317 12.92 20.52 -12.43
N ASP A 318 12.34 21.65 -12.02
CA ASP A 318 13.07 22.93 -12.00
C ASP A 318 13.62 23.29 -10.62
N GLU A 319 13.10 22.66 -9.56
CA GLU A 319 13.54 22.94 -8.18
C GLU A 319 14.00 21.66 -7.48
N TRP A 320 13.08 20.74 -7.19
CA TRP A 320 13.31 19.61 -6.28
C TRP A 320 14.45 18.69 -6.72
N MET A 321 14.62 18.41 -8.02
CA MET A 321 15.72 17.57 -8.50
C MET A 321 17.12 18.18 -8.30
N PHE A 322 17.21 19.51 -8.14
CA PHE A 322 18.46 20.23 -7.95
C PHE A 322 18.70 20.69 -6.51
N GLU A 323 17.69 20.56 -5.65
CA GLU A 323 17.82 20.81 -4.22
C GLU A 323 18.79 19.80 -3.60
N LYS A 324 19.98 20.28 -3.23
CA LYS A 324 20.90 19.54 -2.38
C LYS A 324 20.28 19.42 -0.99
N HIS A 325 19.72 18.26 -0.66
CA HIS A 325 19.44 17.96 0.73
C HIS A 325 20.79 17.77 1.42
N ALA A 326 21.12 18.67 2.35
CA ALA A 326 22.22 18.46 3.27
C ALA A 326 21.90 17.17 4.04
N PHE A 327 22.59 16.08 3.71
CA PHE A 327 22.59 14.92 4.59
C PHE A 327 23.02 15.42 5.96
N LEU A 328 22.16 15.23 6.97
CA LEU A 328 22.61 15.15 8.35
C LEU A 328 23.63 14.02 8.37
N VAL A 329 24.92 14.37 8.32
CA VAL A 329 26.01 13.44 8.58
C VAL A 329 25.73 12.85 9.96
N PRO A 330 25.54 11.53 10.08
CA PRO A 330 25.51 10.90 11.40
C PRO A 330 26.83 11.24 12.06
N LYS A 331 26.79 11.88 13.23
CA LYS A 331 27.96 12.01 14.10
C LYS A 331 28.57 10.62 14.23
N GLU A 332 29.77 10.44 13.68
CA GLU A 332 30.61 9.28 13.93
C GLU A 332 30.69 9.09 15.46
N ARG A 333 29.97 8.09 15.98
CA ARG A 333 30.32 7.51 17.26
C ARG A 333 31.46 6.55 16.96
N GLY A 334 32.67 7.05 17.14
CA GLY A 334 33.88 6.24 17.09
C GLY A 334 33.71 5.01 17.96
N CYS A 335 34.07 3.85 17.42
CA CYS A 335 34.42 2.69 18.23
C CYS A 335 35.73 3.01 18.96
N PRO A 336 35.79 2.97 20.29
CA PRO A 336 37.02 2.65 20.97
C PRO A 336 37.26 1.13 20.88
N LEU A 337 38.53 0.74 20.76
CA LEU A 337 39.03 -0.62 20.90
C LEU A 337 38.46 -1.35 22.13
#